data_AF-A0A4Q0MPQ1-F1
#
_entry.id   AF-A0A4Q0MPQ1-F1
#
_cell.length_a   1.000
_cell.length_b   1.000
_cell.length_c   1.000
_cell.angle_alpha   90.00
_cell.angle_beta   90.00
_cell.angle_gamma   90.00
#
_symmetry.space_group_name_H-M   'P 1'
#
loop_
_entity.id
_entity.type
_entity.pdbx_description
1 polymer ?
#
loop_
_entity_poly.entity_id
_entity_poly.type
_entity_poly.pdbx_seq_one_letter_code
_entity_poly.pdbx_strand_id
1 'polypeptide(L)'
;MGPYRRAQLTEAKRRSRAAAREAEAEGRPKPHAEAVREALADAALIILAVNGPGHEEIMRLVCAGFPATAGLPLQLRAKARSGRLRPRRLTPERLRVATNQDVSERSDPGS
;
A
#
# COMPACT_ATOMS: atom_id res chain seq x y z
N MET A 1 -8.90 -29.58 9.42
CA MET A 1 -9.04 -29.03 8.05
C MET A 1 -8.51 -30.05 7.05
N GLY A 2 -9.37 -30.67 6.23
CA GLY A 2 -8.96 -31.73 5.30
C GLY A 2 -8.13 -31.22 4.10
N PRO A 3 -7.30 -32.09 3.48
CA PRO A 3 -6.36 -31.71 2.41
C PRO A 3 -7.03 -31.10 1.17
N TYR A 4 -8.25 -31.55 0.84
CA TYR A 4 -9.04 -31.04 -0.27
C TYR A 4 -9.42 -29.56 -0.12
N ARG A 5 -9.79 -29.14 1.10
CA ARG A 5 -10.16 -27.74 1.38
C ARG A 5 -8.94 -26.80 1.31
N ARG A 6 -7.75 -27.29 1.67
CA ARG A 6 -6.49 -26.53 1.52
C ARG A 6 -6.13 -26.31 0.05
N ALA A 7 -6.27 -27.33 -0.79
CA ALA A 7 -6.01 -27.22 -2.22
C ALA A 7 -6.94 -26.20 -2.90
N GLN A 8 -8.23 -26.20 -2.57
CA GLN A 8 -9.19 -25.24 -3.10
C GLN A 8 -8.87 -23.79 -2.70
N LEU A 9 -8.48 -23.55 -1.44
CA LEU A 9 -8.11 -22.21 -0.99
C LEU A 9 -6.83 -21.70 -1.68
N THR A 10 -5.86 -22.57 -1.92
CA THR A 10 -4.63 -22.22 -2.65
C THR A 10 -4.94 -21.84 -4.10
N GLU A 11 -5.80 -22.61 -4.78
CA GLU A 11 -6.20 -22.33 -6.16
C GLU A 11 -7.03 -21.05 -6.27
N ALA A 12 -7.97 -20.82 -5.34
CA ALA A 12 -8.73 -19.57 -5.26
C ALA A 12 -7.80 -18.35 -5.06
N LYS A 13 -6.77 -18.49 -4.23
CA LYS A 13 -5.77 -17.43 -4.00
C LYS A 13 -4.92 -17.18 -5.24
N ARG A 14 -4.57 -18.23 -6.00
CA ARG A 14 -3.86 -18.11 -7.28
C ARG A 14 -4.70 -17.35 -8.32
N ARG A 15 -5.98 -17.73 -8.48
CA ARG A 15 -6.91 -17.06 -9.40
C ARG A 15 -7.14 -15.60 -9.03
N SER A 16 -7.33 -15.32 -7.74
CA SER A 16 -7.46 -13.96 -7.25
C SER A 16 -6.23 -13.11 -7.57
N ARG A 17 -5.01 -13.66 -7.46
CA ARG A 17 -3.77 -12.97 -7.83
C ARG A 17 -3.63 -12.77 -9.33
N ALA A 18 -4.09 -13.71 -10.15
CA ALA A 18 -4.09 -13.57 -11.61
C ALA A 18 -5.05 -12.45 -12.05
N ALA A 19 -6.29 -12.48 -11.57
CA ALA A 19 -7.29 -11.44 -11.83
C ALA A 19 -6.87 -10.05 -11.32
N ALA A 20 -6.16 -9.99 -10.19
CA ALA A 20 -5.59 -8.74 -9.68
C ALA A 20 -4.50 -8.18 -10.61
N ARG A 21 -3.64 -9.04 -11.19
CA ARG A 21 -2.60 -8.63 -12.14
C ARG A 21 -3.21 -8.16 -13.47
N GLU A 22 -4.26 -8.82 -13.95
CA GLU A 22 -4.99 -8.42 -15.15
C GLU A 22 -5.67 -7.06 -14.96
N ALA A 23 -6.37 -6.85 -13.84
CA ALA A 23 -6.98 -5.55 -13.52
C ALA A 23 -5.95 -4.42 -13.33
N GLU A 24 -4.75 -4.76 -12.85
CA GLU A 24 -3.64 -3.82 -12.72
C GLU A 24 -3.03 -3.44 -14.08
N ALA A 25 -3.05 -4.36 -15.05
CA ALA A 25 -2.65 -4.10 -16.44
C ALA A 25 -3.67 -3.22 -17.20
N GLU A 26 -4.96 -3.34 -16.87
CA GLU A 26 -6.05 -2.49 -17.41
C GLU A 26 -6.12 -1.08 -16.80
N GLY A 27 -5.23 -0.74 -15.87
CA GLY A 27 -5.16 0.61 -15.29
C GLY A 27 -6.27 0.94 -14.28
N ARG A 28 -7.15 -0.03 -13.95
CA ARG A 28 -8.19 0.10 -12.91
C ARG A 28 -8.00 -0.95 -11.83
N PRO A 29 -7.08 -0.74 -10.87
CA PRO A 29 -6.87 -1.69 -9.79
C PRO A 29 -8.17 -1.81 -8.97
N LYS A 30 -8.82 -2.98 -9.04
CA LYS A 30 -10.00 -3.26 -8.21
C LYS A 30 -9.58 -3.23 -6.73
N PRO A 31 -10.31 -2.51 -5.85
CA PRO A 31 -9.97 -2.42 -4.43
C PRO A 31 -10.32 -3.73 -3.70
N HIS A 32 -9.50 -4.76 -3.89
CA HIS A 32 -9.56 -5.97 -3.09
C HIS A 32 -8.69 -5.85 -1.84
N ALA A 33 -9.00 -6.63 -0.80
CA ALA A 33 -8.42 -6.44 0.52
C ALA A 33 -6.87 -6.46 0.58
N GLU A 34 -6.22 -7.26 -0.28
CA GLU A 34 -4.75 -7.29 -0.39
C GLU A 34 -4.20 -6.02 -1.03
N ALA A 35 -4.81 -5.52 -2.11
CA ALA A 35 -4.40 -4.28 -2.74
C ALA A 35 -4.58 -3.06 -1.82
N VAL A 36 -5.67 -3.03 -1.04
CA VAL A 36 -5.91 -1.98 -0.05
C VAL A 36 -4.85 -2.00 1.05
N ARG A 37 -4.53 -3.18 1.59
CA ARG A 37 -3.46 -3.29 2.61
C ARG A 37 -2.10 -2.86 2.08
N GLU A 38 -1.77 -3.23 0.84
CA GLU A 38 -0.53 -2.79 0.20
C GLU A 38 -0.50 -1.27 0.02
N ALA A 39 -1.61 -0.66 -0.43
CA ALA A 39 -1.71 0.80 -0.57
C ALA A 39 -1.61 1.53 0.78
N LEU A 40 -2.21 0.99 1.84
CA LEU A 40 -2.08 1.54 3.19
C LEU A 40 -0.63 1.43 3.71
N ALA A 41 0.03 0.30 3.46
CA ALA A 41 1.44 0.12 3.82
C ALA A 41 2.32 1.15 3.09
N ASP A 42 2.08 1.37 1.80
CA ASP A 42 2.78 2.39 1.02
C ASP A 42 2.57 3.80 1.56
N ALA A 43 1.33 4.15 1.92
CA ALA A 43 1.01 5.46 2.48
C ALA A 43 1.77 5.70 3.80
N ALA A 44 1.83 4.68 4.66
CA ALA A 44 2.62 4.73 5.89
C ALA A 44 4.11 4.92 5.61
N LEU A 45 4.66 4.25 4.59
CA LEU A 45 6.07 4.42 4.20
C LEU A 45 6.37 5.84 3.71
N ILE A 46 5.47 6.43 2.93
CA ILE A 46 5.62 7.81 2.44
C ILE A 46 5.63 8.79 3.63
N ILE A 47 4.66 8.65 4.55
CA ILE A 47 4.58 9.50 5.76
C ILE A 47 5.85 9.36 6.60
N LEU A 48 6.34 8.13 6.83
CA LEU A 48 7.57 7.87 7.59
C LEU A 48 8.82 8.44 6.91
N ALA A 49 8.90 8.41 5.58
CA ALA A 49 10.05 8.93 4.84
C ALA A 49 10.21 10.45 5.05
N VAL A 50 9.09 11.19 5.05
CA VAL A 50 9.09 12.65 5.17
C VAL A 50 8.90 13.17 6.60
N ASN A 51 8.73 12.27 7.58
CA ASN A 51 8.31 12.61 8.95
C ASN A 51 7.00 13.42 8.97
N GLY A 52 6.05 13.03 8.13
CA GLY A 52 4.79 13.74 7.97
C GLY A 52 3.89 13.65 9.22
N PRO A 53 2.75 14.35 9.22
CA PRO A 53 1.75 14.23 10.27
C PRO A 53 1.36 12.76 10.51
N GLY A 54 1.31 12.35 11.78
CA GLY A 54 0.97 10.98 12.17
C GLY A 54 2.11 9.96 12.11
N HIS A 55 3.34 10.34 11.73
CA HIS A 55 4.47 9.40 11.67
C HIS A 55 4.81 8.76 13.04
N GLU A 56 4.70 9.52 14.14
CA GLU A 56 4.90 9.02 15.51
C GLU A 56 3.87 7.94 15.87
N GLU A 57 2.62 8.15 15.49
CA GLU A 57 1.54 7.19 15.73
C GLU A 57 1.77 5.89 14.95
N ILE A 58 2.23 5.99 13.70
CA ILE A 58 2.64 4.82 12.90
C ILE A 58 3.76 4.06 13.62
N MET A 59 4.78 4.75 14.12
CA MET A 59 5.89 4.12 14.86
C MET A 59 5.41 3.43 16.15
N ARG A 60 4.48 4.05 16.88
CA ARG A 60 3.86 3.49 18.09
C ARG A 60 3.08 2.21 17.77
N LEU A 61 2.25 2.23 16.73
CA LEU A 61 1.43 1.09 16.30
C LEU A 61 2.30 -0.09 15.81
N VAL A 62 3.39 0.20 15.09
CA VAL A 62 4.37 -0.83 14.70
C VAL A 62 5.02 -1.44 15.93
N CYS A 63 5.43 -0.62 16.90
CA CYS A 63 6.01 -1.11 18.15
C CYS A 63 5.05 -2.06 18.89
N ALA A 64 3.77 -1.69 18.98
CA ALA A 64 2.73 -2.51 19.58
C ALA A 64 2.50 -3.84 18.83
N GLY A 65 2.63 -3.85 17.50
CA GLY A 65 2.51 -5.06 16.68
C GLY A 65 3.71 -6.00 16.74
N PHE A 66 4.90 -5.50 17.10
CA PHE A 66 6.15 -6.26 17.14
C PHE A 66 6.91 -6.03 18.47
N PRO A 67 6.33 -6.44 19.61
CA PRO A 67 6.88 -6.10 20.93
C PRO A 67 8.28 -6.70 21.19
N ALA A 68 8.61 -7.81 20.52
CA ALA A 68 9.91 -8.47 20.65
C ALA A 68 11.02 -7.83 19.80
N THR A 69 10.71 -6.86 18.94
CA THR A 69 11.68 -6.29 17.99
C THR A 69 11.99 -4.84 18.34
N ALA A 70 12.85 -4.67 19.35
CA ALA A 70 13.37 -3.37 19.73
C ALA A 70 14.04 -2.67 18.54
N GLY A 71 13.74 -1.38 18.34
CA GLY A 71 14.33 -0.56 17.28
C GLY A 71 13.73 -0.74 15.88
N LEU A 72 12.75 -1.64 15.68
CA LEU A 72 12.07 -1.82 14.39
C LEU A 72 11.50 -0.50 13.83
N PRO A 73 10.80 0.36 14.61
CA PRO A 73 10.25 1.60 14.08
C PRO A 73 11.32 2.54 13.52
N LEU A 74 12.46 2.69 14.23
CA LEU A 74 13.60 3.47 13.77
C LEU A 74 14.23 2.89 12.49
N GLN A 75 14.39 1.57 12.44
CA GLN A 75 14.90 0.89 11.24
C GLN A 75 13.96 1.08 10.03
N LEU A 76 12.65 0.97 10.22
CA LEU A 76 11.67 1.20 9.17
C LEU A 76 11.73 2.63 8.67
N ARG A 77 11.78 3.62 9.56
CA ARG A 77 11.94 5.03 9.21
C ARG A 77 13.23 5.27 8.41
N ALA A 78 14.36 4.72 8.85
CA ALA A 78 15.62 4.83 8.13
C ALA A 78 15.58 4.16 6.75
N LYS A 79 14.94 2.99 6.63
CA LYS A 79 14.77 2.27 5.36
C LYS A 79 13.82 2.99 4.40
N ALA A 80 12.76 3.60 4.92
CA ALA A 80 11.83 4.42 4.14
C ALA A 80 12.55 5.67 3.59
N ARG A 81 13.30 6.38 4.44
CA ARG A 81 14.11 7.56 4.04
C ARG A 81 15.16 7.24 2.99
N SER A 82 15.86 6.12 3.15
CA SER A 82 16.90 5.69 2.19
C SER A 82 16.34 5.05 0.92
N GLY A 83 15.02 4.87 0.82
CA GLY A 83 14.39 4.20 -0.32
C GLY A 83 14.76 2.71 -0.45
N ARG A 84 15.25 2.09 0.64
CA ARG A 84 15.45 0.63 0.73
C ARG A 84 14.13 -0.09 0.96
N LEU A 85 13.12 0.61 1.47
CA LEU A 85 11.75 0.13 1.57
C LEU A 85 10.86 1.05 0.71
N ARG A 86 10.56 0.59 -0.51
CA ARG A 86 9.87 1.40 -1.53
C ARG A 86 8.38 1.09 -1.58
N PRO A 87 7.52 2.11 -1.77
CA PRO A 87 6.12 1.92 -2.11
C PRO A 87 5.96 1.07 -3.38
N ARG A 88 5.00 0.15 -3.39
CA ARG A 88 4.77 -0.76 -4.52
C ARG A 88 3.61 -0.33 -5.41
N ARG A 89 2.52 0.14 -4.81
CA ARG A 89 1.29 0.63 -5.45
C ARG A 89 1.25 2.14 -5.56
N LEU A 90 1.65 2.88 -4.51
CA LEU A 90 1.71 4.35 -4.53
C LEU A 90 3.09 4.83 -5.02
N THR A 91 3.42 4.47 -6.26
CA THR A 91 4.65 4.94 -6.88
C THR A 91 4.57 6.45 -7.18
N PRO A 92 5.71 7.18 -7.23
CA PRO A 92 5.70 8.60 -7.56
C PRO A 92 4.96 8.91 -8.87
N GLU A 93 5.11 8.07 -9.89
CA GLU A 93 4.40 8.24 -11.16
C GLU A 93 2.87 8.13 -11.01
N ARG A 94 2.38 7.18 -10.22
CA ARG A 94 0.95 7.04 -9.96
C ARG A 94 0.38 8.22 -9.17
N LEU A 95 1.14 8.74 -8.21
CA LEU A 95 0.71 9.89 -7.41
C LEU A 95 0.65 11.17 -8.25
N ARG A 96 1.59 11.37 -9.18
CA ARG A 96 1.58 12.52 -10.11
C ARG A 96 0.39 12.50 -11.06
N VAL A 97 0.03 11.32 -11.58
CA VAL A 97 -1.14 11.17 -12.45
C VAL A 97 -2.44 11.48 -11.69
N ALA A 98 -2.58 10.98 -10.45
CA ALA A 98 -3.76 11.24 -9.63
C ALA A 98 -3.94 12.74 -9.33
N THR A 99 -2.86 13.46 -8.97
CA THR A 99 -2.94 14.91 -8.72
C THR A 99 -3.32 15.72 -9.97
N ASN A 100 -3.01 15.23 -11.17
CA ASN A 100 -3.37 15.92 -12.41
C ASN A 100 -4.83 15.65 -12.84
N GLN A 101 -5.39 14.51 -12.45
CA GLN A 101 -6.81 14.18 -12.69
C GLN A 101 -7.74 15.00 -11.78
N ASP A 102 -7.38 15.17 -10.51
CA ASP A 102 -8.17 15.99 -9.54
C ASP A 102 -8.23 17.48 -9.91
N VAL A 103 -7.25 18.01 -10.67
CA VAL A 103 -7.24 19.39 -11.16
C VAL A 103 -8.12 19.55 -12.40
N SER A 104 -8.22 18.52 -13.26
CA SER A 104 -9.07 18.57 -14.45
C SER A 104 -10.57 18.47 -14.09
N GLU A 105 -10.94 17.71 -13.05
CA GLU A 105 -12.34 17.62 -12.59
C GLU A 105 -12.81 18.86 -11.80
N ARG A 106 -11.89 19.70 -11.31
CA ARG A 106 -12.21 20.97 -10.65
C ARG A 106 -12.32 22.16 -11.59
N SER A 107 -12.07 21.96 -12.89
CA SER A 107 -12.06 23.03 -13.90
C SER A 107 -13.39 23.26 -14.61
N ASP A 108 -14.50 22.72 -14.09
CA ASP A 108 -15.86 23.15 -14.48
C ASP A 108 -16.51 24.00 -13.36
N PRO A 109 -16.19 25.30 -13.25
CA PRO A 109 -17.14 26.26 -12.73
C PRO A 109 -18.05 26.71 -13.88
N GLY A 110 -19.21 26.08 -14.00
CA GLY A 110 -20.45 26.64 -14.54
C GLY A 110 -20.44 27.33 -15.92
N SER A 111 -21.20 26.71 -16.83
CA SER A 111 -22.16 27.33 -17.77
C SER A 111 -21.74 28.51 -18.64
#